data_AF-A0A3M0Y7I6-F1
#
_entry.id   AF-A0A3M0Y7I6-F1
#
_cell.length_a   1.000
_cell.length_b   1.000
_cell.length_c   1.000
_cell.angle_alpha   90.00
_cell.angle_beta   90.00
_cell.angle_gamma   90.00
#
_symmetry.space_group_name_H-M   'P 1'
#
loop_
_entity.id
_entity.type
_entity.pdbx_description
1 polymer ?
#
loop_
_entity_poly.entity_id
_entity_poly.type
_entity_poly.pdbx_seq_one_letter_code
_entity_poly.pdbx_strand_id
1 'polypeptide(L)'
;MPQRIDLDATRTPRRTPLDASWSPRRRTIVALAAAAASAVAIVAGASLLRQRTPLRLPRTAEEAVAALASQRFDRLDAVRQEAYLAEAARLLRQLDEQQRRDLLRGARNREALRRLMERRIDAAAKRFARGEDPFPGRQRSEEERQRLRERLQNRPERSAEELAQLRERFREQMDQRMAEQLATGNAQEGALRAEMAKRLSGAGRSGPGRGFFKRGGG
;
A
#
# COMPACT_ATOMS: atom_id res chain seq x y z
N MET A 1 -57.20 26.48 63.34
CA MET A 1 -56.61 27.60 62.58
C MET A 1 -55.40 27.07 61.82
N PRO A 2 -55.50 26.72 60.53
CA PRO A 2 -54.36 26.23 59.75
C PRO A 2 -53.41 27.38 59.38
N GLN A 3 -52.12 27.24 59.72
CA GLN A 3 -51.07 28.17 59.29
C GLN A 3 -50.87 28.06 57.78
N ARG A 4 -51.05 29.16 57.05
CA ARG A 4 -50.70 29.23 55.62
C ARG A 4 -49.18 29.29 55.51
N ILE A 5 -48.58 28.25 54.96
CA ILE A 5 -47.16 28.24 54.58
C ILE A 5 -47.05 29.13 53.34
N ASP A 6 -46.37 30.26 53.48
CA ASP A 6 -46.13 31.20 52.39
C ASP A 6 -45.00 30.68 51.51
N LEU A 7 -45.38 29.92 50.46
CA LEU A 7 -44.44 29.26 49.55
C LEU A 7 -43.64 30.27 48.69
N ASP A 8 -44.02 31.54 48.66
CA ASP A 8 -43.32 32.56 47.89
C ASP A 8 -42.06 33.10 48.61
N ALA A 9 -41.89 32.84 49.92
CA ALA A 9 -40.69 33.24 50.67
C ALA A 9 -39.43 32.43 50.31
N THR A 10 -39.57 31.33 49.56
CA THR A 10 -38.43 30.47 49.13
C THR A 10 -38.04 30.64 47.67
N ARG A 11 -38.56 31.66 46.98
CA ARG A 11 -38.08 32.02 45.63
C ARG A 11 -36.64 32.53 45.71
N THR A 12 -35.71 31.59 45.53
CA THR A 12 -34.29 31.89 45.29
C THR A 12 -34.17 33.02 44.25
N PRO A 13 -33.27 33.99 44.47
CA PRO A 13 -33.11 35.10 43.53
C PRO A 13 -32.85 34.52 42.14
N ARG A 14 -33.66 34.94 41.15
CA ARG A 14 -33.49 34.58 39.74
C ARG A 14 -32.02 34.79 39.40
N ARG A 15 -31.30 33.70 39.12
CA ARG A 15 -29.88 33.75 38.72
C ARG A 15 -29.77 34.72 37.54
N THR A 16 -29.10 35.84 37.75
CA THR A 16 -28.74 36.74 36.65
C THR A 16 -27.87 35.96 35.69
N PRO A 17 -28.19 35.94 34.39
CA PRO A 17 -27.38 35.20 33.43
C PRO A 17 -25.98 35.84 33.37
N LEU A 18 -24.96 35.01 33.25
CA LEU A 18 -23.54 35.38 33.35
C LEU A 18 -23.11 36.49 32.36
N ASP A 19 -23.89 36.69 31.31
CA ASP A 19 -23.71 37.66 30.24
C ASP A 19 -24.54 38.95 30.40
N ALA A 20 -25.31 39.08 31.49
CA ALA A 20 -26.20 40.22 31.72
C ALA A 20 -25.48 41.57 31.70
N SER A 21 -24.22 41.62 32.15
CA SER A 21 -23.39 42.83 32.19
C SER A 21 -22.47 43.01 30.97
N TRP A 22 -22.54 42.12 29.97
CA TRP A 22 -21.61 42.15 28.85
C TRP A 22 -22.02 43.17 27.79
N SER A 23 -21.04 43.94 27.28
CA SER A 23 -21.25 44.79 26.12
C SER A 23 -21.53 43.95 24.85
N PRO A 24 -22.24 44.50 23.85
CA PRO A 24 -22.56 43.78 22.61
C PRO A 24 -21.31 43.19 21.93
N ARG A 25 -20.21 43.97 21.88
CA ARG A 25 -18.93 43.52 21.32
C ARG A 25 -18.35 42.32 22.08
N ARG A 26 -18.41 42.33 23.42
CA ARG A 26 -17.91 41.23 24.26
C ARG A 26 -18.74 39.96 24.06
N ARG A 27 -20.07 40.08 23.92
CA ARG A 27 -20.94 38.94 23.57
C ARG A 27 -20.57 38.32 22.23
N THR A 28 -20.35 39.13 21.19
CA THR A 28 -19.94 38.64 19.87
C THR A 28 -18.60 37.93 19.90
N ILE A 29 -17.59 38.50 20.58
CA ILE A 29 -16.26 37.90 20.68
C ILE A 29 -16.32 36.55 21.42
N VAL A 30 -17.04 36.47 22.54
CA VAL A 30 -17.19 35.22 23.29
C VAL A 30 -17.98 34.18 22.49
N ALA A 31 -19.02 34.59 21.77
CA ALA A 31 -19.77 33.70 20.89
C ALA A 31 -18.90 33.14 19.75
N LEU A 32 -18.06 33.98 19.13
CA LEU A 32 -17.10 33.55 18.11
C LEU A 32 -16.03 32.61 18.69
N ALA A 33 -15.51 32.91 19.87
CA ALA A 33 -14.53 32.06 20.55
C ALA A 33 -15.14 30.70 20.92
N ALA A 34 -16.38 30.68 21.40
CA ALA A 34 -17.11 29.44 21.70
C ALA A 34 -17.38 28.64 20.41
N ALA A 35 -17.82 29.29 19.32
CA ALA A 35 -18.02 28.65 18.04
C ALA A 35 -16.72 28.06 17.47
N ALA A 36 -15.60 28.80 17.57
CA ALA A 36 -14.29 28.31 17.17
C ALA A 36 -13.83 27.11 18.01
N ALA A 37 -14.00 27.18 19.34
CA ALA A 37 -13.68 26.08 20.24
C ALA A 37 -14.53 24.83 19.94
N SER A 38 -15.83 24.99 19.68
CA SER A 38 -16.70 23.89 19.25
C SER A 38 -16.27 23.30 17.92
N ALA A 39 -15.89 24.13 16.94
CA ALA A 39 -15.38 23.66 15.66
C ALA A 39 -14.09 22.84 15.83
N VAL A 40 -13.14 23.32 16.65
CA VAL A 40 -11.91 22.59 16.97
C VAL A 40 -12.21 21.25 17.66
N ALA A 41 -13.14 21.24 18.63
CA ALA A 41 -13.55 20.02 19.33
C ALA A 41 -14.19 19.00 18.38
N ILE A 42 -15.03 19.44 17.44
CA ILE A 42 -15.64 18.57 16.42
C ILE A 42 -14.57 17.97 15.51
N VAL A 43 -13.63 18.78 15.01
CA VAL A 43 -12.55 18.30 14.14
C VAL A 43 -11.63 17.33 14.89
N ALA A 44 -11.27 17.63 16.14
CA ALA A 44 -10.47 16.74 16.98
C ALA A 44 -11.20 15.42 17.26
N GLY A 45 -12.50 15.48 17.59
CA GLY A 45 -13.35 14.32 17.80
C GLY A 45 -13.49 13.44 16.55
N ALA A 46 -13.70 14.05 15.38
CA ALA A 46 -13.78 13.35 14.10
C ALA A 46 -12.44 12.66 13.74
N SER A 47 -11.31 13.33 13.97
CA SER A 47 -9.97 12.75 13.78
C SER A 47 -9.75 11.54 14.69
N LEU A 48 -10.10 11.65 15.96
CA LEU A 48 -9.95 10.59 16.95
C LEU A 48 -10.87 9.39 16.65
N LEU A 49 -12.12 9.64 16.25
CA LEU A 49 -13.05 8.61 15.80
C LEU A 49 -12.51 7.89 14.57
N ARG A 50 -11.97 8.62 13.59
CA ARG A 50 -11.37 8.03 12.38
C ARG A 50 -10.17 7.15 12.71
N GLN A 51 -9.39 7.48 13.73
CA GLN A 51 -8.27 6.67 14.19
C GLN A 51 -8.73 5.40 14.93
N ARG A 52 -9.81 5.46 15.72
CA ARG A 52 -10.34 4.33 16.50
C ARG A 52 -11.21 3.38 15.70
N THR A 53 -11.85 3.85 14.63
CA THR A 53 -12.70 2.98 13.80
C THR A 53 -11.82 1.91 13.14
N PRO A 54 -12.18 0.62 13.14
CA PRO A 54 -11.44 -0.37 12.37
C PRO A 54 -11.49 -0.01 10.88
N LEU A 55 -10.35 -0.14 10.21
CA LEU A 55 -10.32 0.01 8.76
C LEU A 55 -11.24 -1.09 8.18
N ARG A 56 -12.18 -0.73 7.29
CA ARG A 56 -13.02 -1.70 6.56
C ARG A 56 -12.31 -2.17 5.30
N LEU A 57 -12.50 -3.45 4.94
CA LEU A 57 -11.93 -4.00 3.72
C LEU A 57 -12.30 -3.12 2.51
N PRO A 58 -11.32 -2.81 1.64
CA PRO A 58 -11.54 -1.94 0.51
C PRO A 58 -12.51 -2.59 -0.47
N ARG A 59 -13.37 -1.79 -1.10
CA ARG A 59 -14.31 -2.26 -2.11
C ARG A 59 -13.89 -1.86 -3.52
N THR A 60 -13.05 -0.84 -3.64
CA THR A 60 -12.50 -0.37 -4.92
C THR A 60 -10.98 -0.40 -4.90
N ALA A 61 -10.36 -0.45 -6.09
CA ALA A 61 -8.90 -0.45 -6.18
C ALA A 61 -8.27 0.85 -5.65
N GLU A 62 -8.96 1.98 -5.81
CA GLU A 62 -8.55 3.28 -5.26
C GLU A 62 -8.57 3.28 -3.73
N GLU A 63 -9.64 2.75 -3.12
CA GLU A 63 -9.73 2.55 -1.67
C GLU A 63 -8.63 1.62 -1.17
N ALA A 64 -8.32 0.56 -1.93
CA ALA A 64 -7.25 -0.36 -1.58
C ALA A 64 -5.88 0.32 -1.57
N VAL A 65 -5.56 1.11 -2.61
CA VAL A 65 -4.30 1.86 -2.68
C VAL A 65 -4.23 2.92 -1.59
N ALA A 66 -5.34 3.65 -1.35
CA ALA A 66 -5.41 4.65 -0.30
C ALA A 66 -5.26 4.03 1.11
N ALA A 67 -5.84 2.86 1.34
CA ALA A 67 -5.68 2.10 2.57
C ALA A 67 -4.23 1.69 2.79
N LEU A 68 -3.58 1.12 1.76
CA LEU A 68 -2.16 0.72 1.79
C LEU A 68 -1.21 1.89 1.99
N ALA A 69 -1.54 3.07 1.47
CA ALA A 69 -0.78 4.30 1.67
C ALA A 69 -1.00 4.93 3.05
N SER A 70 -1.96 4.44 3.83
CA SER A 70 -2.31 5.02 5.13
C SER A 70 -1.51 4.41 6.27
N GLN A 71 -1.10 5.25 7.24
CA GLN A 71 -0.46 4.78 8.48
C GLN A 71 -1.34 3.82 9.31
N ARG A 72 -2.65 3.78 9.03
CA ARG A 72 -3.59 2.87 9.72
C ARG A 72 -3.37 1.42 9.30
N PHE A 73 -2.94 1.18 8.07
CA PHE A 73 -2.63 -0.16 7.58
C PHE A 73 -1.45 -0.76 8.33
N ASP A 74 -0.40 0.03 8.57
CA ASP A 74 0.81 -0.41 9.29
C ASP A 74 0.51 -0.80 10.75
N ARG A 75 -0.57 -0.26 11.34
CA ARG A 75 -1.03 -0.57 12.71
C ARG A 75 -1.97 -1.77 12.79
N LEU A 76 -2.40 -2.33 11.66
CA LEU A 76 -3.23 -3.54 11.65
C LEU A 76 -2.41 -4.75 12.10
N ASP A 77 -3.07 -5.73 12.71
CA ASP A 77 -2.50 -7.04 12.96
C ASP A 77 -2.13 -7.75 11.65
N ALA A 78 -1.15 -8.67 11.70
CA ALA A 78 -0.63 -9.35 10.51
C ALA A 78 -1.73 -10.07 9.71
N VAL A 79 -2.69 -10.70 10.40
CA VAL A 79 -3.80 -11.42 9.76
C VAL A 79 -4.70 -10.46 8.97
N ARG A 80 -5.06 -9.31 9.55
CA ARG A 80 -5.79 -8.27 8.82
C ARG A 80 -4.97 -7.66 7.70
N GLN A 81 -3.68 -7.39 7.90
CA GLN A 81 -2.82 -6.90 6.82
C GLN A 81 -2.85 -7.86 5.63
N GLU A 82 -2.74 -9.16 5.85
CA GLU A 82 -2.83 -10.18 4.80
C GLU A 82 -4.19 -10.16 4.08
N ALA A 83 -5.30 -10.09 4.82
CA ALA A 83 -6.63 -9.99 4.23
C ALA A 83 -6.78 -8.75 3.32
N TYR A 84 -6.23 -7.62 3.75
CA TYR A 84 -6.20 -6.38 2.97
C TYR A 84 -5.36 -6.49 1.71
N LEU A 85 -4.16 -7.06 1.82
CA LEU A 85 -3.27 -7.25 0.67
C LEU A 85 -3.88 -8.21 -0.36
N ALA A 86 -4.56 -9.27 0.10
CA ALA A 86 -5.28 -10.20 -0.75
C ALA A 86 -6.44 -9.51 -1.48
N GLU A 87 -7.25 -8.72 -0.78
CA GLU A 87 -8.38 -7.99 -1.35
C GLU A 87 -7.91 -6.90 -2.32
N ALA A 88 -6.86 -6.15 -1.95
CA ALA A 88 -6.21 -5.19 -2.85
C ALA A 88 -5.71 -5.87 -4.14
N ALA A 89 -5.07 -7.03 -4.02
CA ALA A 89 -4.61 -7.79 -5.18
C ALA A 89 -5.77 -8.35 -6.03
N ARG A 90 -6.92 -8.66 -5.43
CA ARG A 90 -8.15 -9.04 -6.15
C ARG A 90 -8.68 -7.85 -6.95
N LEU A 91 -8.85 -6.69 -6.30
CA LEU A 91 -9.38 -5.46 -6.92
C LEU A 91 -8.48 -4.94 -8.04
N LEU A 92 -7.16 -4.93 -7.82
CA LEU A 92 -6.20 -4.48 -8.85
C LEU A 92 -6.15 -5.40 -10.07
N ARG A 93 -6.48 -6.70 -9.92
CA ARG A 93 -6.58 -7.62 -11.06
C ARG A 93 -7.80 -7.35 -11.93
N GLN A 94 -8.85 -6.78 -11.37
CA GLN A 94 -10.11 -6.47 -12.07
C GLN A 94 -10.04 -5.20 -12.90
N LEU A 95 -9.04 -4.34 -12.64
CA LEU A 95 -8.85 -3.12 -13.42
C LEU A 95 -8.37 -3.41 -14.83
N ASP A 96 -8.79 -2.58 -15.78
CA ASP A 96 -8.19 -2.57 -17.11
C ASP A 96 -6.74 -2.03 -17.07
N GLU A 97 -6.04 -2.08 -18.20
CA GLU A 97 -4.65 -1.60 -18.26
C GLU A 97 -4.55 -0.07 -18.09
N GLN A 98 -5.55 0.67 -18.56
CA GLN A 98 -5.53 2.14 -18.53
C GLN A 98 -5.73 2.67 -17.10
N GLN A 99 -6.71 2.13 -16.37
CA GLN A 99 -6.98 2.41 -14.97
C GLN A 99 -5.77 2.05 -14.08
N ARG A 100 -5.09 0.93 -14.38
CA ARG A 100 -3.84 0.58 -13.70
C ARG A 100 -2.75 1.61 -13.93
N ARG A 101 -2.59 2.09 -15.17
CA ARG A 101 -1.61 3.15 -15.48
C ARG A 101 -1.94 4.44 -14.77
N ASP A 102 -3.21 4.82 -14.72
CA ASP A 102 -3.65 6.04 -14.03
C ASP A 102 -3.39 5.96 -12.51
N LEU A 103 -3.63 4.82 -11.88
CA LEU A 103 -3.25 4.60 -10.48
C LEU A 103 -1.74 4.73 -10.24
N LEU A 104 -0.92 4.26 -11.18
CA LEU A 104 0.54 4.33 -11.12
C LEU A 104 1.11 5.73 -11.40
N ARG A 105 0.32 6.72 -11.83
CA ARG A 105 0.80 8.10 -12.02
C ARG A 105 1.16 8.76 -10.68
N GLY A 106 0.40 8.47 -9.63
CA GLY A 106 0.63 9.02 -8.30
C GLY A 106 1.91 8.48 -7.64
N ALA A 107 2.80 9.35 -7.14
CA ALA A 107 4.02 8.93 -6.43
C ALA A 107 3.71 8.09 -5.17
N ARG A 108 2.75 8.52 -4.35
CA ARG A 108 2.30 7.78 -3.16
C ARG A 108 1.69 6.42 -3.51
N ASN A 109 0.92 6.36 -4.58
CA ASN A 109 0.30 5.12 -5.05
C ASN A 109 1.35 4.12 -5.54
N ARG A 110 2.39 4.61 -6.25
CA ARG A 110 3.51 3.77 -6.67
C ARG A 110 4.24 3.16 -5.48
N GLU A 111 4.48 3.92 -4.43
CA GLU A 111 5.12 3.40 -3.22
C GLU A 111 4.24 2.34 -2.52
N ALA A 112 2.95 2.61 -2.35
CA ALA A 112 2.00 1.67 -1.77
C ALA A 112 1.92 0.36 -2.58
N LEU A 113 1.86 0.46 -3.91
CA LEU A 113 1.85 -0.69 -4.82
C LEU A 113 3.19 -1.44 -4.81
N ARG A 114 4.32 -0.73 -4.66
CA ARG A 114 5.64 -1.34 -4.50
C ARG A 114 5.71 -2.19 -3.24
N ARG A 115 5.24 -1.67 -2.10
CA ARG A 115 5.18 -2.42 -0.82
C ARG A 115 4.31 -3.67 -0.93
N LEU A 116 3.16 -3.56 -1.59
CA LEU A 116 2.30 -4.71 -1.90
C LEU A 116 3.05 -5.78 -2.71
N MET A 117 3.79 -5.37 -3.75
CA MET A 117 4.55 -6.30 -4.59
C MET A 117 5.72 -6.94 -3.82
N GLU A 118 6.45 -6.17 -3.02
CA GLU A 118 7.55 -6.69 -2.18
C GLU A 118 7.04 -7.77 -1.22
N ARG A 119 5.93 -7.52 -0.51
CA ARG A 119 5.33 -8.53 0.38
C ARG A 119 4.86 -9.78 -0.36
N ARG A 120 4.32 -9.63 -1.58
CA ARG A 120 3.94 -10.79 -2.40
C ARG A 120 5.16 -11.60 -2.83
N ILE A 121 6.27 -10.94 -3.13
CA ILE A 121 7.54 -11.59 -3.46
C ILE A 121 8.07 -12.32 -2.22
N ASP A 122 7.98 -11.74 -1.03
CA ASP A 122 8.38 -12.42 0.23
C ASP A 122 7.56 -13.65 0.52
N ALA A 123 6.24 -13.54 0.38
CA ALA A 123 5.36 -14.69 0.53
C ALA A 123 5.70 -15.78 -0.50
N ALA A 124 5.97 -15.40 -1.76
CA ALA A 124 6.37 -16.33 -2.80
C ALA A 124 7.74 -16.98 -2.50
N ALA A 125 8.72 -16.22 -2.01
CA ALA A 125 10.03 -16.73 -1.62
C ALA A 125 9.94 -17.71 -0.44
N LYS A 126 9.08 -17.42 0.56
CA LYS A 126 8.82 -18.32 1.68
C LYS A 126 8.16 -19.63 1.24
N ARG A 127 7.20 -19.58 0.31
CA ARG A 127 6.61 -20.77 -0.32
C ARG A 127 7.66 -21.57 -1.09
N PHE A 128 8.46 -20.87 -1.88
CA PHE A 128 9.55 -21.47 -2.63
C PHE A 128 10.53 -22.23 -1.73
N ALA A 129 10.93 -21.63 -0.60
CA ALA A 129 11.80 -22.25 0.39
C ALA A 129 11.21 -23.52 1.02
N ARG A 130 9.88 -23.64 1.06
CA ARG A 130 9.16 -24.83 1.51
C ARG A 130 8.98 -25.88 0.41
N GLY A 131 9.44 -25.61 -0.81
CA GLY A 131 9.25 -26.49 -1.97
C GLY A 131 7.87 -26.35 -2.63
N GLU A 132 7.08 -25.33 -2.27
CA GLU A 132 5.78 -25.04 -2.90
C GLU A 132 5.97 -24.17 -4.15
N ASP A 133 5.00 -24.23 -5.08
CA ASP A 133 4.98 -23.33 -6.24
C ASP A 133 4.85 -21.87 -5.75
N PRO A 134 5.82 -20.98 -6.06
CA PRO A 134 5.77 -19.57 -5.64
C PRO A 134 4.65 -18.79 -6.32
N PHE A 135 4.14 -19.27 -7.48
CA PHE A 135 3.11 -18.60 -8.25
C PHE A 135 2.01 -19.58 -8.68
N PRO A 136 1.23 -20.11 -7.72
CA PRO A 136 0.19 -21.09 -8.02
C PRO A 136 -0.81 -20.49 -9.01
N GLY A 137 -1.09 -21.23 -10.08
CA GLY A 137 -2.01 -20.81 -11.14
C GLY A 137 -1.37 -19.94 -12.24
N ARG A 138 -0.06 -19.68 -12.22
CA ARG A 138 0.65 -19.15 -13.41
C ARG A 138 0.95 -20.25 -14.43
N GLN A 139 -0.07 -20.96 -14.88
CA GLN A 139 0.05 -21.68 -16.15
C GLN A 139 -0.18 -20.64 -17.24
N ARG A 140 0.91 -20.07 -17.77
CA ARG A 140 0.81 -19.23 -18.96
C ARG A 140 0.19 -20.07 -20.07
N SER A 141 -0.91 -19.58 -20.64
CA SER A 141 -1.50 -20.24 -21.81
C SER A 141 -0.47 -20.31 -22.94
N GLU A 142 -0.62 -21.27 -23.84
CA GLU A 142 0.25 -21.36 -25.01
C GLU A 142 0.22 -20.07 -25.83
N GLU A 143 -0.95 -19.43 -25.93
CA GLU A 143 -1.11 -18.12 -26.56
C GLU A 143 -0.28 -17.02 -25.89
N GLU A 144 -0.25 -16.94 -24.55
CA GLU A 144 0.60 -15.98 -23.84
C GLU A 144 2.09 -16.24 -24.09
N ARG A 145 2.49 -17.53 -24.16
CA ARG A 145 3.87 -17.92 -24.50
C ARG A 145 4.22 -17.52 -25.92
N GLN A 146 3.29 -17.67 -26.86
CA GLN A 146 3.46 -17.31 -28.27
C GLN A 146 3.55 -15.80 -28.46
N ARG A 147 2.65 -15.02 -27.84
CA ARG A 147 2.72 -13.54 -27.83
C ARG A 147 4.02 -13.02 -27.21
N LEU A 148 4.52 -13.68 -26.16
CA LEU A 148 5.80 -13.31 -25.55
C LEU A 148 6.98 -13.61 -26.49
N ARG A 149 6.96 -14.73 -27.21
CA ARG A 149 7.96 -15.06 -28.23
C ARG A 149 7.94 -14.03 -29.37
N GLU A 150 6.77 -13.69 -29.89
CA GLU A 150 6.61 -12.67 -30.93
C GLU A 150 7.12 -11.30 -30.45
N ARG A 151 6.80 -10.89 -29.23
CA ARG A 151 7.34 -9.65 -28.64
C ARG A 151 8.86 -9.65 -28.48
N LEU A 152 9.46 -10.80 -28.19
CA LEU A 152 10.91 -10.93 -28.07
C LEU A 152 11.60 -10.94 -29.44
N GLN A 153 10.96 -11.53 -30.46
CA GLN A 153 11.43 -11.52 -31.84
C GLN A 153 11.31 -10.14 -32.49
N ASN A 154 10.22 -9.41 -32.22
CA ASN A 154 9.98 -8.06 -32.74
C ASN A 154 10.58 -6.96 -31.86
N ARG A 155 11.51 -7.31 -30.97
CA ARG A 155 12.15 -6.33 -30.10
C ARG A 155 13.16 -5.54 -30.95
N PRO A 156 13.13 -4.20 -30.95
CA PRO A 156 14.12 -3.41 -31.68
C PRO A 156 15.52 -3.80 -31.21
N GLU A 157 16.41 -4.10 -32.16
CA GLU A 157 17.82 -4.36 -31.87
C GLU A 157 18.42 -3.12 -31.24
N ARG A 158 18.80 -3.24 -29.97
CA ARG A 158 19.50 -2.18 -29.24
C ARG A 158 20.98 -2.24 -29.59
N SER A 159 21.61 -1.09 -29.72
CA SER A 159 23.05 -1.03 -29.99
C SER A 159 23.85 -1.68 -28.85
N ALA A 160 25.07 -2.14 -29.15
CA ALA A 160 25.96 -2.72 -28.14
C ALA A 160 26.25 -1.74 -26.99
N GLU A 161 26.36 -0.44 -27.29
CA GLU A 161 26.54 0.62 -26.30
C GLU A 161 25.31 0.82 -25.42
N GLU A 162 24.09 0.80 -25.99
CA GLU A 162 22.86 0.87 -25.21
C GLU A 162 22.73 -0.32 -24.26
N LEU A 163 23.09 -1.52 -24.73
CA LEU A 163 23.10 -2.72 -23.91
C LEU A 163 24.14 -2.64 -22.78
N ALA A 164 25.31 -2.04 -23.03
CA ALA A 164 26.33 -1.82 -22.02
C ALA A 164 25.83 -0.85 -20.94
N GLN A 165 25.29 0.31 -21.32
CA GLN A 165 24.72 1.29 -20.39
C GLN A 165 23.55 0.71 -19.57
N LEU A 166 22.72 -0.14 -20.18
CA LEU A 166 21.61 -0.79 -19.47
C LEU A 166 22.11 -1.80 -18.44
N ARG A 167 23.18 -2.54 -18.76
CA ARG A 167 23.82 -3.47 -17.82
C ARG A 167 24.45 -2.73 -16.65
N GLU A 168 25.08 -1.59 -16.92
CA GLU A 168 25.71 -0.76 -15.90
C GLU A 168 24.67 -0.18 -14.94
N ARG A 169 23.61 0.46 -15.45
CA ARG A 169 22.49 0.93 -14.62
C ARG A 169 21.82 -0.18 -13.82
N PHE A 170 21.72 -1.38 -14.40
CA PHE A 170 21.16 -2.53 -13.70
C PHE A 170 22.07 -3.00 -12.56
N ARG A 171 23.40 -2.98 -12.75
CA ARG A 171 24.38 -3.28 -11.69
C ARG A 171 24.26 -2.27 -10.56
N GLU A 172 24.32 -0.97 -10.86
CA GLU A 172 24.18 0.08 -9.85
C GLU A 172 22.89 -0.05 -9.04
N GLN A 173 21.77 -0.33 -9.71
CA GLN A 173 20.48 -0.52 -9.05
C GLN A 173 20.46 -1.77 -8.16
N MET A 174 21.14 -2.85 -8.56
CA MET A 174 21.28 -4.06 -7.74
C MET A 174 22.18 -3.81 -6.53
N ASP A 175 23.28 -3.09 -6.71
CA ASP A 175 24.22 -2.74 -5.64
C ASP A 175 23.55 -1.85 -4.59
N GLN A 176 22.77 -0.84 -5.03
CA GLN A 176 21.95 -0.02 -4.13
C GLN A 176 20.96 -0.87 -3.32
N ARG A 177 20.27 -1.81 -3.95
CA ARG A 177 19.35 -2.71 -3.24
C ARG A 177 20.07 -3.65 -2.27
N MET A 178 21.25 -4.14 -2.62
CA MET A 178 22.05 -4.97 -1.71
C MET A 178 22.54 -4.14 -0.51
N ALA A 179 22.97 -2.90 -0.73
CA ALA A 179 23.36 -1.99 0.33
C ALA A 179 22.17 -1.67 1.27
N GLU A 180 20.97 -1.41 0.72
CA GLU A 180 19.74 -1.26 1.51
C GLU A 180 19.42 -2.52 2.31
N GLN A 181 19.53 -3.72 1.72
CA GLN A 181 19.28 -4.97 2.43
C GLN A 181 20.27 -5.22 3.57
N LEU A 182 21.56 -4.94 3.36
CA LEU A 182 22.59 -5.03 4.39
C LEU A 182 22.31 -4.03 5.52
N ALA A 183 21.91 -2.80 5.18
CA ALA A 183 21.54 -1.79 6.17
C ALA A 183 20.30 -2.15 6.99
N THR A 184 19.33 -2.84 6.39
CA THR A 184 18.11 -3.31 7.11
C THR A 184 18.35 -4.55 7.99
N GLY A 185 19.54 -5.16 7.95
CA GLY A 185 19.91 -6.30 8.80
C GLY A 185 19.23 -7.63 8.44
N ASN A 186 18.51 -7.72 7.31
CA ASN A 186 17.68 -8.88 6.98
C ASN A 186 18.32 -9.78 5.90
N ALA A 187 19.54 -10.25 6.16
CA ALA A 187 20.36 -11.00 5.19
C ALA A 187 19.71 -12.34 4.75
N GLN A 188 18.95 -12.98 5.64
CA GLN A 188 18.27 -14.25 5.34
C GLN A 188 17.16 -14.09 4.29
N GLU A 189 16.36 -13.02 4.40
CA GLU A 189 15.28 -12.74 3.44
C GLU A 189 15.85 -12.32 2.07
N GLY A 190 16.94 -11.56 2.07
CA GLY A 190 17.69 -11.22 0.85
C GLY A 190 18.23 -12.46 0.13
N ALA A 191 18.83 -13.40 0.87
CA ALA A 191 19.35 -14.65 0.31
C ALA A 191 18.24 -15.51 -0.32
N LEU A 192 17.08 -15.64 0.34
CA LEU A 192 15.92 -16.37 -0.18
C LEU A 192 15.39 -15.76 -1.48
N ARG A 193 15.27 -14.42 -1.55
CA ARG A 193 14.86 -13.73 -2.78
C ARG A 193 15.87 -13.94 -3.91
N ALA A 194 17.17 -13.86 -3.62
CA ALA A 194 18.23 -14.07 -4.61
C ALA A 194 18.24 -15.50 -5.16
N GLU A 195 18.01 -16.48 -4.29
CA GLU A 195 17.95 -17.89 -4.64
C GLU A 195 16.73 -18.21 -5.52
N MET A 196 15.55 -17.70 -5.14
CA MET A 196 14.34 -17.76 -5.96
C MET A 196 14.55 -17.11 -7.34
N ALA A 197 15.15 -15.91 -7.39
CA ALA A 197 15.44 -15.22 -8.64
C ALA A 197 16.41 -16.00 -9.53
N LYS A 198 17.48 -16.57 -8.95
CA LYS A 198 18.46 -17.41 -9.65
C LYS A 198 17.78 -18.61 -10.29
N ARG A 199 16.93 -19.33 -9.55
CA ARG A 199 16.21 -20.50 -10.08
C ARG A 199 15.17 -20.15 -11.15
N LEU A 200 14.41 -19.06 -10.97
CA LEU A 200 13.46 -18.60 -11.98
C LEU A 200 14.16 -18.13 -13.27
N SER A 201 15.33 -17.49 -13.16
CA SER A 201 16.13 -17.09 -14.32
C SER A 201 16.80 -18.28 -15.02
N GLY A 202 17.22 -19.29 -14.24
CA GLY A 202 17.85 -20.52 -14.75
C GLY A 202 16.86 -21.46 -15.45
N ALA A 203 15.62 -21.57 -14.93
CA ALA A 203 14.56 -22.39 -15.51
C ALA A 203 14.10 -21.91 -16.91
N GLY A 204 14.40 -20.66 -17.29
CA GLY A 204 14.13 -20.13 -18.63
C GLY A 204 15.24 -20.39 -19.66
N ARG A 205 16.41 -20.90 -19.25
CA ARG A 205 17.60 -21.06 -20.11
C ARG A 205 17.87 -22.51 -20.55
N SER A 206 17.15 -23.48 -19.99
CA SER A 206 17.10 -24.86 -20.48
C SER A 206 16.13 -24.99 -21.66
N GLY A 207 16.41 -24.28 -22.74
CA GLY A 207 15.85 -24.63 -24.06
C GLY A 207 16.63 -25.81 -24.63
N PRO A 208 15.98 -26.91 -25.06
CA PRO A 208 16.65 -28.01 -25.74
C PRO A 208 17.03 -27.52 -27.14
N GLY A 209 18.27 -27.07 -27.33
CA GLY A 209 18.64 -26.41 -28.58
C GLY A 209 20.11 -26.08 -28.72
N ARG A 210 20.99 -27.07 -28.55
CA ARG A 210 22.32 -27.11 -29.21
C ARG A 210 22.93 -28.52 -29.13
N GLY A 211 22.20 -29.50 -29.66
CA GLY A 211 22.81 -30.70 -30.20
C GLY A 211 23.09 -30.49 -31.69
N PHE A 212 24.25 -29.94 -32.06
CA PHE A 212 24.88 -30.19 -33.37
C PHE A 212 26.32 -29.63 -33.41
N PHE A 213 27.27 -30.34 -32.82
CA PHE A 213 28.65 -30.37 -33.33
C PHE A 213 29.06 -31.83 -33.46
N LYS A 214 28.48 -32.50 -34.47
CA LYS A 214 29.11 -33.66 -35.08
C LYS A 214 30.14 -33.12 -36.07
N ARG A 215 31.38 -32.89 -35.61
CA ARG A 215 32.51 -32.68 -36.51
C ARG A 215 33.27 -34.00 -36.58
N GLY A 216 32.86 -34.84 -37.53
CA GLY A 216 33.68 -35.89 -38.08
C GLY A 216 34.15 -35.45 -39.47
N GLY A 217 35.39 -35.80 -39.82
CA GLY A 217 35.91 -35.76 -41.19
C GLY A 217 37.19 -34.94 -41.31
N GLY A 218 38.32 -35.65 -41.42
CA GLY A 218 39.66 -35.12 -41.71
C GLY A 218 40.71 -35.78 -40.86
#